data_AF-A0A1L9VEH9-F1
#
_entry.id   AF-A0A1L9VEH9-F1
#
_cell.length_a   1.000
_cell.length_b   1.000
_cell.length_c   1.000
_cell.angle_alpha   90.00
_cell.angle_beta   90.00
_cell.angle_gamma   90.00
#
_symmetry.space_group_name_H-M   'P 1'
#
loop_
_entity.id
_entity.type
_entity.pdbx_description
1 polymer ?
#
loop_
_entity_poly.entity_id
_entity_poly.type
_entity_poly.pdbx_seq_one_letter_code
_entity_poly.pdbx_strand_id
1 'polypeptide(L)'
;MQSWIFKFGALAALAQTISAAQLHIETTHPSANKYKSHCTVIVEEEIFGCKGSSSPFPGGCGDNSGKKEASICGDNTIQVDWHSAQLTFKSSDGREAKCVLSTTSQWGECNTDDPNQYPLENGASGLFDAGKSVLYGLTPIAAGLLL
;
A
#
# COMPACT_ATOMS: atom_id res chain seq x y z
N MET A 1 -44.53 9.49 18.62
CA MET A 1 -43.15 9.20 19.04
C MET A 1 -42.92 7.71 18.92
N GLN A 2 -41.67 7.30 18.63
CA GLN A 2 -41.16 5.92 18.51
C GLN A 2 -41.46 5.23 17.17
N SER A 3 -40.52 4.61 16.45
CA SER A 3 -39.05 4.57 16.48
C SER A 3 -38.63 3.99 15.13
N TRP A 4 -37.76 4.66 14.38
CA TRP A 4 -37.09 4.05 13.23
C TRP A 4 -36.00 3.12 13.76
N ILE A 5 -36.20 1.81 13.60
CA ILE A 5 -35.21 0.78 13.86
C ILE A 5 -34.18 0.87 12.72
N PHE A 6 -33.11 1.62 12.94
CA PHE A 6 -31.89 1.48 12.15
C PHE A 6 -31.30 0.12 12.50
N LYS A 7 -31.45 -0.83 11.58
CA LYS A 7 -30.64 -2.04 11.53
C LYS A 7 -29.20 -1.61 11.28
N PHE A 8 -28.45 -1.39 12.36
CA PHE A 8 -26.99 -1.39 12.29
C PHE A 8 -26.57 -2.83 11.99
N GLY A 9 -26.47 -3.12 10.70
CA GLY A 9 -25.81 -4.32 10.20
C GLY A 9 -24.40 -4.30 10.75
N ALA A 10 -24.08 -5.30 11.56
CA ALA A 10 -22.74 -5.55 12.04
C ALA A 10 -21.82 -5.68 10.82
N LEU A 11 -21.02 -4.64 10.57
CA LEU A 11 -19.83 -4.76 9.76
C LEU A 11 -18.88 -5.65 10.57
N ALA A 12 -18.99 -6.95 10.33
CA ALA A 12 -17.98 -7.91 10.73
C ALA A 12 -16.70 -7.51 9.99
N ALA A 13 -15.90 -6.64 10.61
CA ALA A 13 -14.51 -6.49 10.26
C ALA A 13 -13.86 -7.85 10.53
N LEU A 14 -13.66 -8.64 9.47
CA LEU A 14 -12.77 -9.78 9.48
C LEU A 14 -11.34 -9.23 9.66
N ALA A 15 -11.03 -8.78 10.88
CA ALA A 15 -9.68 -8.54 11.35
C ALA A 15 -9.03 -9.91 11.55
N GLN A 16 -8.78 -10.61 10.43
CA GLN A 16 -7.84 -11.72 10.45
C GLN A 16 -6.49 -11.06 10.72
N THR A 17 -5.90 -11.39 11.87
CA THR A 17 -4.56 -10.98 12.28
C THR A 17 -3.57 -11.31 11.16
N ILE A 18 -3.29 -10.32 10.32
CA ILE A 18 -2.28 -10.39 9.27
C ILE A 18 -0.97 -10.09 9.98
N SER A 19 0.10 -10.80 9.65
CA SER A 19 1.44 -10.32 10.01
C SER A 19 1.63 -8.95 9.35
N ALA A 20 1.95 -7.88 10.10
CA ALA A 20 3.35 -7.47 10.15
C ALA A 20 4.02 -7.51 8.80
N ALA A 21 3.54 -6.76 7.80
CA ALA A 21 4.32 -6.64 6.60
C ALA A 21 4.33 -5.25 6.00
N GLN A 22 5.56 -4.76 5.89
CA GLN A 22 5.94 -3.64 5.04
C GLN A 22 6.03 -4.08 3.57
N LEU A 23 5.34 -3.33 2.71
CA LEU A 23 5.45 -3.45 1.26
C LEU A 23 5.91 -2.12 0.69
N HIS A 24 6.70 -2.16 -0.38
CA HIS A 24 7.05 -0.96 -1.13
C HIS A 24 7.02 -1.21 -2.64
N ILE A 25 6.97 -0.13 -3.42
CA ILE A 25 7.01 -0.18 -4.88
C ILE A 25 8.30 0.44 -5.43
N GLU A 26 8.89 -0.21 -6.42
CA GLU A 26 10.11 0.26 -7.07
C GLU A 26 10.00 0.18 -8.60
N THR A 27 10.55 1.19 -9.28
CA THR A 27 10.67 1.17 -10.74
C THR A 27 11.86 0.31 -11.15
N THR A 28 11.58 -0.84 -11.76
CA THR A 28 12.56 -1.78 -12.30
C THR A 28 12.67 -1.66 -13.82
N HIS A 29 13.84 -2.01 -14.37
CA HIS A 29 14.10 -2.00 -15.80
C HIS A 29 14.39 -3.43 -16.28
N PRO A 30 13.71 -3.93 -17.32
CA PRO A 30 13.96 -5.27 -17.81
C PRO A 30 15.35 -5.31 -18.48
N SER A 31 16.13 -6.36 -18.20
CA SER A 31 17.50 -6.48 -18.73
C SER A 31 17.56 -6.45 -20.26
N ALA A 32 16.49 -6.91 -20.93
CA ALA A 32 16.38 -6.91 -22.38
C ALA A 32 16.15 -5.50 -22.98
N ASN A 33 15.61 -4.54 -22.22
CA ASN A 33 15.37 -3.18 -22.70
C ASN A 33 15.35 -2.15 -21.56
N LYS A 34 16.48 -1.48 -21.36
CA LYS A 34 16.66 -0.42 -20.35
C LYS A 34 15.78 0.83 -20.55
N TYR A 35 15.15 0.99 -21.71
CA TYR A 35 14.25 2.12 -22.00
C TYR A 35 12.80 1.85 -21.61
N LYS A 36 12.49 0.62 -21.17
CA LYS A 36 11.20 0.29 -20.57
C LYS A 36 11.32 0.35 -19.06
N SER A 37 10.40 1.06 -18.43
CA SER A 37 10.27 1.12 -16.97
C SER A 37 9.04 0.34 -16.55
N HIS A 38 9.20 -0.49 -15.53
CA HIS A 38 8.16 -1.29 -14.92
C HIS A 38 8.08 -0.95 -13.44
N CYS A 39 6.90 -1.03 -12.83
CA CYS A 39 6.76 -0.93 -11.39
C CYS A 39 6.70 -2.35 -10.81
N THR A 40 7.36 -2.60 -9.69
CA THR A 40 7.35 -3.89 -9.01
C THR A 40 6.99 -3.65 -7.55
N VAL A 41 6.11 -4.48 -6.99
CA VAL A 41 5.81 -4.45 -5.55
C VAL A 41 6.76 -5.43 -4.87
N ILE A 42 7.43 -4.97 -3.83
CA ILE A 42 8.34 -5.74 -2.99
C ILE A 42 7.67 -5.95 -1.64
N VAL A 43 7.59 -7.21 -1.25
CA VAL A 43 7.09 -7.66 0.05
C VAL A 43 8.30 -7.98 0.91
N GLU A 44 8.62 -7.12 1.87
CA GLU A 44 9.84 -7.25 2.69
C GLU A 44 9.70 -8.30 3.79
N GLU A 45 8.50 -8.42 4.34
CA GLU A 45 8.16 -9.33 5.42
C GLU A 45 7.10 -10.31 4.94
N GLU A 46 7.10 -11.51 5.52
CA GLU A 46 6.26 -12.59 5.02
C GLU A 46 4.75 -12.31 5.24
N ILE A 47 4.00 -12.30 4.15
CA ILE A 47 2.53 -12.20 4.14
C ILE A 47 1.99 -13.54 3.67
N PHE A 48 1.26 -14.24 4.54
CA PHE A 48 0.66 -15.54 4.20
C PHE A 48 1.66 -16.57 3.63
N GLY A 49 2.90 -16.59 4.10
CA GLY A 49 3.95 -17.48 3.57
C GLY A 49 4.64 -16.97 2.31
N CYS A 50 4.38 -15.73 1.89
CA CYS A 50 4.96 -15.11 0.69
C CYS A 50 5.83 -13.91 1.04
N LYS A 51 7.07 -13.93 0.54
CA LYS A 51 8.04 -12.84 0.60
C LYS A 51 8.77 -12.73 -0.74
N GLY A 52 9.00 -11.53 -1.23
CA GLY A 52 9.72 -11.29 -2.48
C GLY A 52 9.07 -10.24 -3.37
N SER A 53 9.37 -10.32 -4.67
CA SER A 53 8.94 -9.34 -5.66
C SER A 53 7.77 -9.85 -6.49
N SER A 54 6.81 -8.97 -6.77
CA SER A 54 5.76 -9.24 -7.74
C SER A 54 6.33 -9.35 -9.15
N SER A 55 5.51 -9.86 -10.07
CA SER A 55 5.74 -9.63 -11.49
C SER A 55 5.65 -8.12 -11.79
N PRO A 56 6.38 -7.63 -12.81
CA PRO A 56 6.37 -6.21 -13.16
C PRO A 56 5.01 -5.77 -13.71
N PHE A 57 4.54 -4.61 -13.24
CA PHE A 57 3.46 -3.85 -13.86
C PHE A 57 3.94 -3.22 -15.18
N PRO A 58 3.03 -3.00 -16.16
CA PRO A 58 3.42 -2.62 -17.51
C PRO A 58 4.11 -1.26 -17.62
N GLY A 59 3.77 -0.27 -16.77
CA GLY A 59 4.43 1.04 -16.71
C GLY A 59 5.31 1.23 -15.47
N GLY A 60 6.11 2.30 -15.45
CA GLY A 60 6.88 2.70 -14.27
C GLY A 60 6.00 3.12 -13.09
N CYS A 61 6.56 3.17 -11.88
CA CYS A 61 5.80 3.66 -10.74
C CYS A 61 5.45 5.15 -10.96
N GLY A 62 4.17 5.50 -10.88
CA GLY A 62 3.62 6.82 -11.24
C GLY A 62 3.00 6.91 -12.64
N ASP A 63 3.33 5.99 -13.55
CA ASP A 63 2.80 5.98 -14.93
C ASP A 63 1.62 5.01 -15.13
N ASN A 64 1.37 4.15 -14.13
CA ASN A 64 0.28 3.19 -14.18
C ASN A 64 -1.06 3.87 -13.85
N SER A 65 -2.16 3.31 -14.36
CA SER A 65 -3.51 3.86 -14.16
C SER A 65 -4.55 2.78 -13.89
N GLY A 66 -5.61 3.18 -13.20
CA GLY A 66 -6.73 2.31 -12.82
C GLY A 66 -6.30 1.21 -11.85
N LYS A 67 -7.03 0.08 -11.88
CA LYS A 67 -6.70 -1.12 -11.10
C LYS A 67 -5.91 -2.08 -11.97
N LYS A 68 -4.75 -2.53 -11.48
CA LYS A 68 -3.91 -3.53 -12.16
C LYS A 68 -3.54 -4.63 -11.18
N GLU A 69 -3.39 -5.84 -11.69
CA GLU A 69 -2.96 -7.01 -10.94
C GLU A 69 -1.61 -7.51 -11.45
N ALA A 70 -0.79 -8.02 -10.54
CA ALA A 70 0.45 -8.72 -10.83
C ALA A 70 0.57 -9.96 -9.95
N SER A 71 1.08 -11.06 -10.48
CA SER A 71 1.30 -12.29 -9.72
C SER A 71 2.52 -12.17 -8.80
N ILE A 72 2.49 -12.83 -7.64
CA ILE A 72 3.61 -12.93 -6.70
C ILE A 72 3.59 -14.32 -6.06
N CYS A 73 4.77 -14.88 -5.72
CA CYS A 73 4.89 -16.17 -5.02
C CYS A 73 4.01 -17.31 -5.61
N GLY A 74 4.03 -17.49 -6.94
CA GLY A 74 3.19 -18.47 -7.62
C GLY A 74 1.79 -17.92 -7.92
N ASP A 75 0.77 -18.48 -7.29
CA ASP A 75 -0.64 -18.19 -7.57
C ASP A 75 -1.22 -17.02 -6.76
N ASN A 76 -0.42 -16.39 -5.88
CA ASN A 76 -0.86 -15.18 -5.18
C ASN A 76 -0.85 -13.98 -6.13
N THR A 77 -1.65 -12.98 -5.82
CA THR A 77 -1.80 -11.78 -6.66
C THR A 77 -1.72 -10.52 -5.81
N ILE A 78 -1.14 -9.47 -6.38
CA ILE A 78 -1.15 -8.13 -5.82
C ILE A 78 -1.92 -7.25 -6.79
N GLN A 79 -3.00 -6.67 -6.32
CA GLN A 79 -3.76 -5.65 -7.02
C GLN A 79 -3.39 -4.28 -6.48
N VAL A 80 -3.04 -3.35 -7.36
CA VAL A 80 -2.84 -1.94 -7.01
C VAL A 80 -3.89 -1.11 -7.74
N ASP A 81 -4.63 -0.32 -6.98
CA ASP A 81 -5.44 0.77 -7.50
C ASP A 81 -4.56 2.03 -7.55
N TRP A 82 -4.08 2.35 -8.75
CA TRP A 82 -3.18 3.47 -9.00
C TRP A 82 -3.87 4.82 -8.88
N HIS A 83 -5.19 4.88 -8.68
CA HIS A 83 -5.90 6.15 -8.44
C HIS A 83 -6.06 6.45 -6.94
N SER A 84 -6.32 5.44 -6.13
CA SER A 84 -6.52 5.55 -4.67
C SER A 84 -5.29 5.14 -3.84
N ALA A 85 -4.23 4.67 -4.49
CA ALA A 85 -3.05 4.07 -3.85
C ALA A 85 -3.36 2.81 -3.02
N GLN A 86 -4.56 2.23 -3.14
CA GLN A 86 -4.92 1.03 -2.39
C GLN A 86 -4.23 -0.19 -3.00
N LEU A 87 -3.48 -0.92 -2.17
CA LEU A 87 -2.87 -2.19 -2.50
C LEU A 87 -3.60 -3.32 -1.79
N THR A 88 -3.94 -4.36 -2.54
CA THR A 88 -4.55 -5.59 -2.03
C THR A 88 -3.68 -6.78 -2.40
N PHE A 89 -3.13 -7.46 -1.39
CA PHE A 89 -2.51 -8.77 -1.55
C PHE A 89 -3.59 -9.83 -1.41
N LYS A 90 -3.66 -10.77 -2.34
CA LYS A 90 -4.59 -11.90 -2.31
C LYS A 90 -3.82 -13.21 -2.42
N SER A 91 -3.95 -14.03 -1.40
CA SER A 91 -3.40 -15.38 -1.36
C SER A 91 -4.27 -16.34 -2.18
N SER A 92 -3.65 -17.38 -2.73
CA SER A 92 -4.31 -18.49 -3.42
C SER A 92 -5.40 -19.17 -2.57
N ASP A 93 -5.27 -19.16 -1.24
CA ASP A 93 -6.26 -19.69 -0.30
C ASP A 93 -7.49 -18.78 -0.11
N GLY A 94 -7.54 -17.63 -0.78
CA GLY A 94 -8.62 -16.65 -0.67
C GLY A 94 -8.51 -15.66 0.50
N ARG A 95 -7.37 -15.65 1.20
CA ARG A 95 -7.05 -14.61 2.21
C ARG A 95 -6.62 -13.33 1.53
N GLU A 96 -6.99 -12.19 2.10
CA GLU A 96 -6.63 -10.87 1.59
C GLU A 96 -5.97 -10.02 2.68
N ALA A 97 -4.94 -9.26 2.29
CA ALA A 97 -4.37 -8.18 3.08
C ALA A 97 -4.45 -6.88 2.29
N LYS A 98 -4.73 -5.77 2.96
CA LYS A 98 -4.93 -4.46 2.33
C LYS A 98 -4.10 -3.42 3.03
N CYS A 99 -3.62 -2.45 2.28
CA CYS A 99 -2.94 -1.27 2.79
C CYS A 99 -3.12 -0.13 1.78
N VAL A 100 -2.83 1.10 2.19
CA VAL A 100 -2.77 2.25 1.29
C VAL A 100 -1.31 2.65 1.16
N LEU A 101 -0.81 2.80 -0.06
CA LEU A 101 0.54 3.27 -0.32
C LEU A 101 0.66 4.76 0.02
N SER A 102 1.82 5.15 0.53
CA SER A 102 2.19 6.55 0.76
C SER A 102 2.19 7.38 -0.54
N THR A 103 2.53 6.73 -1.65
CA THR A 103 2.48 7.28 -3.01
C THR A 103 2.43 6.14 -4.03
N THR A 104 1.91 6.40 -5.22
CA THR A 104 2.00 5.49 -6.38
C THR A 104 3.29 5.67 -7.20
N SER A 105 4.13 6.62 -6.80
CA SER A 105 5.46 6.88 -7.37
C SER A 105 6.53 5.97 -6.77
N GLN A 106 7.75 6.03 -7.32
CA GLN A 106 8.89 5.26 -6.82
C GLN A 106 9.06 5.40 -5.29
N TRP A 107 9.33 4.29 -4.61
CA TRP A 107 9.48 4.16 -3.16
C TRP A 107 8.20 4.37 -2.35
N GLY A 108 7.03 4.30 -2.98
CA GLY A 108 5.76 4.23 -2.28
C GLY A 108 5.72 3.02 -1.36
N GLU A 109 5.36 3.21 -0.10
CA GLU A 109 5.36 2.15 0.90
C GLU A 109 4.02 2.08 1.64
N CYS A 110 3.72 0.92 2.19
CA CYS A 110 2.58 0.74 3.07
C CYS A 110 2.88 -0.34 4.12
N ASN A 111 2.10 -0.32 5.19
CA ASN A 111 2.09 -1.39 6.17
C ASN A 111 0.70 -2.04 6.21
N THR A 112 0.64 -3.37 6.17
CA THR A 112 -0.61 -4.12 6.27
C THR A 112 -1.17 -4.19 7.70
N ASP A 113 -0.35 -3.97 8.72
CA ASP A 113 -0.80 -3.85 10.12
C ASP A 113 -1.43 -2.49 10.42
N ASP A 114 -1.01 -1.45 9.71
CA ASP A 114 -1.65 -0.13 9.73
C ASP A 114 -2.21 0.20 8.35
N PRO A 115 -3.31 -0.45 7.94
CA PRO A 115 -3.87 -0.31 6.59
C PRO A 115 -4.38 1.10 6.30
N ASN A 116 -4.54 1.93 7.33
CA ASN A 116 -5.02 3.31 7.23
C ASN A 116 -3.94 4.34 7.61
N GLN A 117 -2.66 3.94 7.63
CA GLN A 117 -1.53 4.83 7.86
C GLN A 117 -1.56 6.04 6.91
N TYR A 118 -2.13 5.84 5.72
CA TYR A 118 -2.20 6.81 4.64
C TYR A 118 -3.63 6.98 4.10
N PRO A 119 -4.06 8.20 3.71
CA PRO A 119 -5.39 8.44 3.15
C PRO A 119 -5.57 7.83 1.75
N LEU A 120 -6.80 7.39 1.44
CA LEU A 120 -7.20 6.72 0.18
C LEU A 120 -7.13 7.58 -1.11
N GLU A 121 -6.39 8.69 -1.10
CA GLU A 121 -6.28 9.65 -2.21
C GLU A 121 -4.82 9.93 -2.62
N ASN A 122 -3.85 9.18 -2.08
CA ASN A 122 -2.43 9.36 -2.41
C ASN A 122 -2.03 8.88 -3.81
N GLY A 123 -2.99 8.46 -4.63
CA GLY A 123 -2.71 7.76 -5.89
C GLY A 123 -2.22 8.61 -7.04
N ALA A 124 -2.21 9.94 -6.97
CA ALA A 124 -1.96 10.73 -8.18
C ALA A 124 -1.16 12.03 -7.99
N SER A 125 -0.45 12.23 -6.88
CA SER A 125 0.35 13.45 -6.74
C SER A 125 1.66 13.15 -6.03
N GLY A 126 2.75 13.40 -6.76
CA GLY A 126 4.10 13.21 -6.29
C GLY A 126 4.29 13.75 -4.88
N LEU A 127 4.60 12.85 -3.96
CA LEU A 127 5.25 13.19 -2.70
C LEU A 127 6.61 13.90 -2.93
N PHE A 128 7.09 13.94 -4.20
CA PHE A 128 8.28 14.65 -4.64
C PHE A 128 8.00 16.00 -5.34
N ASP A 129 6.74 16.41 -5.54
CA ASP A 129 6.40 17.75 -6.10
C ASP A 129 5.83 18.72 -5.05
N ALA A 130 5.42 18.22 -3.88
CA ALA A 130 5.03 19.06 -2.75
C ALA A 130 6.23 19.31 -1.81
N GLY A 131 7.22 20.04 -2.31
CA GLY A 131 8.06 20.86 -1.45
C GLY A 131 9.16 20.15 -0.67
N LYS A 132 10.40 20.41 -1.09
CA LYS A 132 11.48 20.78 -0.17
C LYS A 132 10.93 21.38 1.13
N SER A 133 11.24 20.76 2.28
CA SER A 133 10.78 21.05 3.67
C SER A 133 9.62 20.12 4.07
N VAL A 134 9.83 18.93 4.65
CA VAL A 134 10.09 18.75 6.10
C VAL A 134 11.04 17.57 6.30
N LEU A 135 12.31 17.85 6.03
CA LEU A 135 13.43 17.20 6.67
C LEU A 135 13.44 17.63 8.16
N TYR A 136 13.55 16.66 9.07
CA TYR A 136 13.93 16.84 10.48
C TYR A 136 13.02 17.73 11.35
N GLY A 137 12.04 17.12 12.00
CA GLY A 137 11.22 17.74 13.04
C GLY A 137 10.89 16.79 14.19
N LEU A 138 11.91 16.12 14.75
CA LEU A 138 11.80 15.57 16.10
C LEU A 138 11.63 16.75 17.07
N THR A 139 10.39 17.12 17.39
CA THR A 139 10.10 17.97 18.55
C THR A 139 9.66 17.09 19.71
N PRO A 140 10.33 17.15 20.88
CA PRO A 140 9.94 16.37 22.03
C PRO A 140 8.57 16.84 22.53
N ILE A 141 7.73 15.87 22.84
CA ILE A 141 6.47 16.05 23.55
C ILE A 141 6.82 16.68 24.90
N ALA A 142 6.57 17.99 25.05
CA ALA A 142 6.60 18.65 26.33
C ALA A 142 5.33 18.28 27.12
N ALA A 143 5.33 17.06 27.67
CA ALA A 143 4.50 16.71 28.81
C ALA A 143 5.04 17.49 30.03
N GLY A 144 4.16 18.24 30.70
CA GLY A 144 4.54 19.22 31.71
C GLY A 144 5.09 18.65 33.02
N LEU A 145 5.84 19.47 33.74
CA LEU A 145 5.94 19.52 35.21
C LEU A 145 6.90 20.65 35.63
N LEU A 146 6.49 21.38 36.68
CA LEU A 146 7.20 22.43 37.44
C LEU A 146 7.07 23.88 36.94
N LEU A 147 5.98 24.55 37.34
CA LEU A 147 5.99 25.59 38.39
C LEU A 147 4.55 25.80 38.91
#